data_AF-A0A661DCE5-F1
#
_entry.id   AF-A0A661DCE5-F1
#
_cell.length_a   1.000
_cell.length_b   1.000
_cell.length_c   1.000
_cell.angle_alpha   90.00
_cell.angle_beta   90.00
_cell.angle_gamma   90.00
#
_symmetry.space_group_name_H-M   'P 1'
#
loop_
_entity.id
_entity.type
_entity.pdbx_description
1 polymer ?
#
loop_
_entity_poly.entity_id
_entity_poly.type
_entity_poly.pdbx_seq_one_letter_code
_entity_poly.pdbx_strand_id
1 'polypeptide(L)'
;MKKSFTFLCLLLLSSLLYAAEIAPTEPQSLLVKNVHLIDPEDDTSTLLVNLIIIDQKLNLVTQDEVAEEGMTDVIDANKGVLLGNLEIGEPANFMILDEDPRKNFKVLLDTKEHVNFAISKGVVVKNKLVKIAEVSPIPKAKEKKPKKSGWLAYQPPPISLPISYKQAKKKWNAWDNEYFNGIFFGILALDRQHWLSQDDSSELQLGDLNTHDGGEIRALRFGAIGKLKFDTPWIYTIFAATNAFDRDFQDKDLDSLTFLDYRLDIPLSQKNTLSIGKQKEPISMERIMTLLDSPMQERAAVSDALLPARNVGLVLSGHGFNQRTTWAGGIFNDWFDDNQDFNESSSQVIGRVTWLPFISENESTFLHLGFGGRYSNAKEGVRALTESEFKISPFFVDTGFHQADSTMTYNLETSIRNGPFWLAGEYTRTDVVASVLGDPTLDGYHITMSWIMTGEIRSYKKSNGTLGSVPIAKSVYQDGWGAWETAIRWSTLDLTDGVLQGGDMDVLSVGLNWYLSPLVTANINYRYITLDRPDQFGHNLQGDSSGINSRIVLILD
;
A
#
# COMPACT_ATOMS: atom_id res chain seq x y z
N MET A 1 -10.49 39.73 24.97
CA MET A 1 -11.94 39.43 24.87
C MET A 1 -12.54 40.17 23.68
N LYS A 2 -13.12 39.41 22.75
CA LYS A 2 -14.03 39.84 21.66
C LYS A 2 -13.53 40.93 20.69
N LYS A 3 -12.95 40.47 19.58
CA LYS A 3 -13.23 40.90 18.18
C LYS A 3 -12.05 40.48 17.30
N SER A 4 -12.17 39.32 16.67
CA SER A 4 -11.48 38.88 15.44
C SER A 4 -11.83 37.41 15.21
N PHE A 5 -13.07 37.15 14.80
CA PHE A 5 -13.53 35.81 14.41
C PHE A 5 -14.70 35.94 13.44
N THR A 6 -14.52 36.72 12.37
CA THR A 6 -15.51 36.84 11.29
C THR A 6 -14.84 37.39 10.03
N PHE A 7 -13.97 36.60 9.38
CA PHE A 7 -13.53 36.90 8.01
C PHE A 7 -12.99 35.67 7.27
N LEU A 8 -13.69 34.53 7.36
CA LEU A 8 -13.39 33.34 6.54
C LEU A 8 -14.63 32.44 6.34
N CYS A 9 -15.73 33.03 5.89
CA CYS A 9 -16.96 32.28 5.57
C CYS A 9 -17.75 32.86 4.38
N LEU A 10 -17.09 33.61 3.49
CA LEU A 10 -17.75 34.21 2.33
C LEU A 10 -16.87 34.09 1.09
N LEU A 11 -16.65 32.86 0.62
CA LEU A 11 -16.11 32.56 -0.72
C LEU A 11 -16.40 31.12 -1.19
N LEU A 12 -17.45 30.50 -0.65
CA LEU A 12 -17.96 29.18 -1.08
C LEU A 12 -19.48 29.25 -1.21
N LEU A 13 -19.98 29.96 -2.22
CA LEU A 13 -21.38 29.87 -2.67
C LEU A 13 -21.55 30.63 -3.99
N SER A 14 -21.05 30.05 -5.09
CA SER A 14 -21.55 30.33 -6.44
C SER A 14 -21.03 29.30 -7.45
N SER A 15 -21.65 28.13 -7.50
CA SER A 15 -21.61 27.26 -8.68
C SER A 15 -22.79 26.29 -8.65
N LEU A 16 -23.93 26.73 -9.18
CA LEU A 16 -25.03 25.86 -9.55
C LEU A 16 -25.73 26.51 -10.74
N LEU A 17 -25.48 25.97 -11.93
CA LEU A 17 -26.44 25.70 -12.99
C LEU A 17 -25.67 25.39 -14.28
N TYR A 18 -25.38 24.11 -14.49
CA TYR A 18 -25.29 23.58 -15.83
C TYR A 18 -26.09 22.27 -15.87
N ALA A 19 -27.22 22.33 -16.57
CA ALA A 19 -28.00 21.15 -16.91
C ALA A 19 -27.32 20.50 -18.12
N ALA A 20 -26.78 19.30 -17.93
CA ALA A 20 -26.33 18.48 -19.04
C ALA A 20 -27.55 17.79 -19.67
N GLU A 21 -27.68 17.90 -20.99
CA GLU A 21 -28.63 17.12 -21.78
C GLU A 21 -28.22 15.64 -21.73
N ILE A 22 -29.12 14.79 -21.25
CA ILE A 22 -28.95 13.33 -21.25
C ILE A 22 -29.21 12.85 -22.68
N ALA A 23 -28.16 12.36 -23.36
CA ALA A 23 -28.31 11.62 -24.61
C ALA A 23 -29.06 10.30 -24.32
N PRO A 24 -29.89 9.80 -25.26
CA PRO A 24 -30.62 8.55 -25.07
C PRO A 24 -29.65 7.38 -24.93
N THR A 25 -29.64 6.76 -23.75
CA THR A 25 -28.94 5.50 -23.47
C THR A 25 -29.56 4.38 -24.29
N GLU A 26 -28.75 3.62 -25.02
CA GLU A 26 -29.20 2.36 -25.62
C GLU A 26 -29.71 1.40 -24.51
N PRO A 27 -30.76 0.62 -24.78
CA PRO A 27 -31.35 -0.28 -23.78
C PRO A 27 -30.34 -1.34 -23.33
N GLN A 28 -30.17 -1.48 -22.02
CA GLN A 28 -29.20 -2.42 -21.44
C GLN A 28 -29.72 -3.85 -21.57
N SER A 29 -28.92 -4.75 -22.15
CA SER A 29 -29.28 -6.16 -22.36
C SER A 29 -28.23 -7.14 -21.83
N LEU A 30 -28.62 -8.05 -20.94
CA LEU A 30 -27.75 -9.06 -20.33
C LEU A 30 -28.25 -10.47 -20.66
N LEU A 31 -27.38 -11.31 -21.22
CA LEU A 31 -27.61 -12.74 -21.44
C LEU A 31 -26.83 -13.57 -20.41
N VAL A 32 -27.54 -14.37 -19.61
CA VAL A 32 -26.95 -15.36 -18.70
C VAL A 32 -27.17 -16.74 -19.28
N LYS A 33 -26.08 -17.44 -19.62
CA LYS A 33 -26.10 -18.76 -20.28
C LYS A 33 -25.90 -19.90 -19.29
N ASN A 34 -26.37 -21.08 -19.67
CA ASN A 34 -26.02 -22.36 -19.02
C ASN A 34 -26.33 -22.41 -17.51
N VAL A 35 -27.49 -21.92 -17.10
CA VAL A 35 -27.94 -21.93 -15.70
C VAL A 35 -28.79 -23.16 -15.42
N HIS A 36 -28.58 -23.85 -14.30
CA HIS A 36 -29.49 -24.89 -13.83
C HIS A 36 -30.63 -24.28 -13.02
N LEU A 37 -31.85 -24.35 -13.55
CA LEU A 37 -33.08 -24.02 -12.85
C LEU A 37 -33.65 -25.29 -12.22
N ILE A 38 -33.98 -25.27 -10.93
CA ILE A 38 -34.71 -26.36 -10.27
C ILE A 38 -36.11 -26.40 -10.90
N ASP A 39 -36.51 -27.56 -11.41
CA ASP A 39 -37.80 -27.70 -12.09
C ASP A 39 -38.95 -27.46 -11.10
N PRO A 40 -39.84 -26.48 -11.32
CA PRO A 40 -40.98 -26.22 -10.45
C PRO A 40 -41.98 -27.39 -10.38
N GLU A 41 -42.03 -28.23 -11.42
CA GLU A 41 -42.95 -29.37 -11.53
C GLU A 41 -42.33 -30.69 -11.03
N ASP A 42 -40.99 -30.74 -10.90
CA ASP A 42 -40.23 -31.87 -10.40
C ASP A 42 -39.01 -31.41 -9.58
N ASP A 43 -39.17 -31.36 -8.25
CA ASP A 43 -38.14 -30.90 -7.32
C ASP A 43 -36.87 -31.77 -7.28
N THR A 44 -36.84 -32.88 -8.02
CA THR A 44 -35.69 -33.79 -8.14
C THR A 44 -34.80 -33.53 -9.36
N SER A 45 -35.29 -32.80 -10.37
CA SER A 45 -34.55 -32.53 -11.61
C SER A 45 -34.16 -31.06 -11.76
N THR A 46 -33.30 -30.77 -12.73
CA THR A 46 -32.93 -29.40 -13.14
C THR A 46 -33.04 -29.25 -14.64
N LEU A 47 -33.47 -28.07 -15.06
CA LEU A 47 -33.50 -27.65 -16.45
C LEU A 47 -32.30 -26.75 -16.72
N LEU A 48 -31.62 -26.94 -17.85
CA LEU A 48 -30.57 -26.03 -18.28
C LEU A 48 -31.23 -24.91 -19.10
N VAL A 49 -31.09 -23.67 -18.63
CA VAL A 49 -31.76 -22.50 -19.21
C VAL A 49 -30.79 -21.35 -19.46
N ASN A 50 -31.18 -20.49 -20.38
CA ASN A 50 -30.60 -19.19 -20.67
C ASN A 50 -31.60 -18.10 -20.27
N LEU A 51 -31.10 -16.97 -19.76
CA LEU A 51 -31.90 -15.84 -19.28
C LEU A 51 -31.52 -14.58 -20.05
N ILE A 52 -32.52 -13.80 -20.49
CA ILE A 52 -32.29 -12.46 -21.03
C ILE A 52 -32.92 -11.45 -20.08
N ILE A 53 -32.15 -10.43 -19.72
CA ILE A 53 -32.59 -9.29 -18.93
C ILE A 53 -32.43 -8.05 -19.79
N ILE A 54 -33.50 -7.27 -19.94
CA ILE A 54 -33.50 -6.02 -20.70
C ILE A 54 -34.04 -4.91 -19.80
N ASP A 55 -33.31 -3.81 -19.70
CA ASP A 55 -33.68 -2.66 -18.87
C ASP A 55 -34.10 -3.06 -17.46
N GLN A 56 -33.23 -3.83 -16.79
CA GLN A 56 -33.38 -4.35 -15.42
C GLN A 56 -34.50 -5.41 -15.24
N LYS A 57 -35.29 -5.69 -16.28
CA LYS A 57 -36.41 -6.63 -16.23
C LYS A 57 -36.06 -7.97 -16.84
N LEU A 58 -36.52 -9.04 -16.22
CA LEU A 58 -36.41 -10.37 -16.80
C LEU A 58 -37.29 -10.45 -18.05
N ASN A 59 -36.66 -10.64 -19.22
CA ASN A 59 -37.34 -10.62 -20.51
C ASN A 59 -37.63 -12.03 -21.03
N LEU A 60 -36.68 -12.96 -20.86
CA LEU A 60 -36.79 -14.32 -21.38
C LEU A 60 -36.14 -15.34 -20.44
N VAL A 61 -36.76 -16.51 -20.34
CA VAL A 61 -36.18 -17.75 -19.79
C VAL A 61 -36.42 -18.84 -20.83
N THR A 62 -35.37 -19.47 -21.36
CA THR A 62 -35.50 -20.48 -22.42
C THR A 62 -34.47 -21.60 -22.29
N GLN A 63 -34.81 -22.81 -22.73
CA GLN A 63 -33.86 -23.92 -22.89
C GLN A 63 -33.15 -23.88 -24.25
N ASP A 64 -33.68 -23.11 -25.19
CA ASP A 64 -33.12 -22.97 -26.52
C ASP A 64 -31.84 -22.13 -26.50
N GLU A 65 -30.98 -22.33 -27.50
CA GLU A 65 -29.84 -21.45 -27.71
C GLU A 65 -30.32 -20.03 -28.08
N VAL A 66 -29.71 -19.04 -27.45
CA VAL A 66 -29.98 -17.62 -27.69
C VAL A 66 -28.77 -17.02 -28.39
N ALA A 67 -29.02 -16.26 -29.46
CA ALA A 67 -27.97 -15.54 -30.17
C ALA A 67 -27.34 -14.46 -29.27
N GLU A 68 -26.02 -14.37 -29.29
CA GLU A 68 -25.25 -13.39 -28.51
C GLU A 68 -25.22 -12.00 -29.20
N GLU A 69 -25.52 -11.97 -30.50
CA GLU A 69 -25.53 -10.74 -31.31
C GLU A 69 -26.59 -9.74 -30.79
N GLY A 70 -26.13 -8.54 -30.40
CA GLY A 70 -27.00 -7.46 -29.89
C GLY A 70 -27.21 -7.47 -28.38
N MET A 71 -26.53 -8.35 -27.63
CA MET A 71 -26.48 -8.31 -26.17
C MET A 71 -25.36 -7.37 -25.69
N THR A 72 -25.63 -6.58 -24.66
CA THR A 72 -24.64 -5.67 -24.05
C THR A 72 -23.62 -6.45 -23.21
N ASP A 73 -24.08 -7.48 -22.49
CA ASP A 73 -23.25 -8.37 -21.69
C ASP A 73 -23.66 -9.84 -21.88
N VAL A 74 -22.68 -10.75 -21.86
CA VAL A 74 -22.88 -12.20 -21.90
C VAL A 74 -22.08 -12.88 -20.78
N ILE A 75 -22.75 -13.66 -19.96
CA ILE A 75 -22.17 -14.35 -18.81
C ILE A 75 -22.50 -15.84 -18.89
N ASP A 76 -21.51 -16.72 -18.69
CA ASP A 76 -21.74 -18.15 -18.51
C ASP A 76 -21.86 -18.49 -17.02
N ALA A 77 -22.97 -19.10 -16.63
CA ALA A 77 -23.19 -19.56 -15.26
C ALA A 77 -22.38 -20.80 -14.88
N ASN A 78 -21.63 -21.40 -15.81
CA ASN A 78 -20.85 -22.61 -15.61
C ASN A 78 -21.67 -23.75 -15.00
N LYS A 79 -22.94 -23.87 -15.38
CA LYS A 79 -23.90 -24.83 -14.80
C LYS A 79 -24.18 -24.59 -13.31
N GLY A 80 -24.07 -23.35 -12.84
CA GLY A 80 -24.50 -22.95 -11.50
C GLY A 80 -26.01 -23.07 -11.32
N VAL A 81 -26.46 -23.25 -10.07
CA VAL A 81 -27.86 -23.50 -9.73
C VAL A 81 -28.55 -22.20 -9.34
N LEU A 82 -29.64 -21.86 -10.02
CA LEU A 82 -30.40 -20.65 -9.76
C LEU A 82 -31.41 -20.82 -8.63
N LEU A 83 -31.46 -19.82 -7.76
CA LEU A 83 -32.50 -19.60 -6.77
C LEU A 83 -33.00 -18.17 -6.85
N GLY A 84 -34.30 -17.99 -7.00
CA GLY A 84 -34.91 -16.67 -7.06
C GLY A 84 -36.25 -16.67 -7.76
N ASN A 85 -36.82 -15.48 -7.90
CA ASN A 85 -38.07 -15.31 -8.62
C ASN A 85 -37.78 -14.99 -10.09
N LEU A 86 -38.40 -15.75 -11.00
CA LEU A 86 -38.26 -15.61 -12.46
C LEU A 86 -39.57 -15.12 -13.10
N GLU A 87 -40.10 -14.00 -12.61
CA GLU A 87 -41.28 -13.35 -13.19
C GLU A 87 -40.89 -12.51 -14.41
N ILE A 88 -41.36 -12.92 -15.59
CA ILE A 88 -41.12 -12.20 -16.85
C ILE A 88 -41.83 -10.83 -16.78
N GLY A 89 -41.11 -9.76 -17.13
CA GLY A 89 -41.60 -8.38 -17.14
C GLY A 89 -41.38 -7.61 -15.83
N GLU A 90 -40.97 -8.30 -14.76
CA GLU A 90 -40.62 -7.73 -13.46
C GLU A 90 -39.09 -7.55 -13.31
N PRO A 91 -38.64 -6.69 -12.38
CA PRO A 91 -37.21 -6.55 -12.10
C PRO A 91 -36.57 -7.88 -11.71
N ALA A 92 -35.48 -8.26 -12.37
CA ALA A 92 -34.83 -9.54 -12.13
C ALA A 92 -34.36 -9.66 -10.66
N ASN A 93 -34.63 -10.80 -10.02
CA ASN A 93 -34.31 -10.98 -8.60
C ASN A 93 -33.98 -12.45 -8.30
N PHE A 94 -32.72 -12.82 -8.50
CA PHE A 94 -32.23 -14.19 -8.32
C PHE A 94 -30.74 -14.23 -8.01
N MET A 95 -30.29 -15.39 -7.53
CA MET A 95 -28.88 -15.71 -7.33
C MET A 95 -28.54 -17.05 -7.97
N ILE A 96 -27.27 -17.24 -8.30
CA ILE A 96 -26.70 -18.47 -8.87
C ILE A 96 -25.64 -18.98 -7.89
N LEU A 97 -25.84 -20.19 -7.42
CA LEU A 97 -24.96 -20.93 -6.53
C LEU A 97 -23.99 -21.80 -7.33
N ASP A 98 -22.80 -22.02 -6.77
CA ASP A 98 -21.79 -22.95 -7.31
C ASP A 98 -22.13 -24.44 -7.09
N GLU A 99 -22.99 -24.74 -6.11
CA GLU A 99 -23.46 -26.09 -5.79
C GLU A 99 -24.99 -26.15 -5.65
N ASP A 100 -25.56 -27.33 -5.91
CA ASP A 100 -26.99 -27.60 -5.72
C ASP A 100 -27.34 -27.64 -4.21
N PRO A 101 -28.17 -26.70 -3.72
CA PRO A 101 -28.53 -26.62 -2.31
C PRO A 101 -29.36 -27.83 -1.83
N ARG A 102 -29.97 -28.60 -2.75
CA ARG A 102 -30.67 -29.85 -2.42
C ARG A 102 -29.69 -30.97 -2.04
N LYS A 103 -28.46 -30.91 -2.55
CA LYS A 103 -27.37 -31.87 -2.26
C LYS A 103 -26.51 -31.42 -1.09
N ASN A 104 -26.29 -30.12 -0.97
CA ASN A 104 -25.53 -29.53 0.12
C ASN A 104 -26.21 -28.27 0.66
N PHE A 105 -27.05 -28.42 1.69
CA PHE A 105 -27.77 -27.29 2.29
C PHE A 105 -26.85 -26.18 2.84
N LYS A 106 -25.57 -26.48 3.15
CA LYS A 106 -24.64 -25.49 3.72
C LYS A 106 -24.39 -24.31 2.80
N VAL A 107 -24.57 -24.45 1.49
CA VAL A 107 -24.40 -23.34 0.55
C VAL A 107 -25.39 -22.21 0.75
N LEU A 108 -26.55 -22.49 1.38
CA LEU A 108 -27.51 -21.46 1.79
C LEU A 108 -27.12 -20.77 3.10
N LEU A 109 -26.23 -21.37 3.88
CA LEU A 109 -25.74 -20.83 5.15
C LEU A 109 -24.49 -19.97 4.96
N ASP A 110 -23.73 -20.18 3.88
CA ASP A 110 -22.59 -19.36 3.48
C ASP A 110 -22.74 -18.83 2.04
N THR A 111 -23.69 -17.91 1.87
CA THR A 111 -23.94 -17.26 0.58
C THR A 111 -22.79 -16.34 0.14
N LYS A 112 -21.87 -15.96 1.04
CA LYS A 112 -20.68 -15.17 0.71
C LYS A 112 -19.70 -16.00 -0.12
N GLU A 113 -19.48 -17.24 0.28
CA GLU A 113 -18.63 -18.18 -0.45
C GLU A 113 -19.32 -18.67 -1.73
N HIS A 114 -20.52 -19.23 -1.60
CA HIS A 114 -21.14 -20.09 -2.62
C HIS A 114 -22.00 -19.37 -3.68
N VAL A 115 -22.42 -18.13 -3.45
CA VAL A 115 -23.11 -17.36 -4.51
C VAL A 115 -22.08 -16.84 -5.50
N ASN A 116 -22.12 -17.32 -6.73
CA ASN A 116 -21.27 -16.86 -7.82
C ASN A 116 -21.86 -15.65 -8.55
N PHE A 117 -23.18 -15.51 -8.58
CA PHE A 117 -23.84 -14.39 -9.23
C PHE A 117 -25.13 -14.04 -8.52
N ALA A 118 -25.46 -12.75 -8.42
CA ALA A 118 -26.74 -12.32 -7.85
C ALA A 118 -27.21 -11.02 -8.48
N ILE A 119 -28.51 -10.96 -8.75
CA ILE A 119 -29.24 -9.77 -9.18
C ILE A 119 -30.34 -9.51 -8.16
N SER A 120 -30.47 -8.26 -7.73
CA SER A 120 -31.56 -7.80 -6.90
C SER A 120 -32.19 -6.55 -7.48
N LYS A 121 -33.53 -6.55 -7.63
CA LYS A 121 -34.29 -5.45 -8.23
C LYS A 121 -33.75 -5.02 -9.60
N GLY A 122 -33.30 -5.99 -10.39
CA GLY A 122 -32.74 -5.78 -11.72
C GLY A 122 -31.31 -5.26 -11.77
N VAL A 123 -30.65 -5.08 -10.62
CA VAL A 123 -29.24 -4.64 -10.52
C VAL A 123 -28.37 -5.82 -10.13
N VAL A 124 -27.27 -6.04 -10.86
CA VAL A 124 -26.26 -7.06 -10.50
C VAL A 124 -25.56 -6.60 -9.22
N VAL A 125 -25.72 -7.37 -8.15
CA VAL A 125 -25.11 -7.10 -6.82
C VAL A 125 -23.89 -7.96 -6.54
N LYS A 126 -23.68 -9.03 -7.32
CA LYS A 126 -22.52 -9.91 -7.21
C LYS A 126 -22.26 -10.61 -8.53
N ASN A 127 -21.01 -10.60 -9.00
CA ASN A 127 -20.59 -11.36 -10.18
C ASN A 127 -19.16 -11.90 -10.01
N LYS A 128 -19.04 -13.22 -9.80
CA LYS A 128 -17.79 -14.00 -9.82
C LYS A 128 -17.66 -14.84 -11.10
N LEU A 129 -18.63 -14.74 -12.02
CA LEU A 129 -18.64 -15.50 -13.26
C LEU A 129 -17.80 -14.79 -14.32
N VAL A 130 -17.11 -15.59 -15.14
CA VAL A 130 -16.22 -15.08 -16.19
C VAL A 130 -17.09 -14.51 -17.32
N LYS A 131 -16.87 -13.24 -17.70
CA LYS A 131 -17.42 -12.71 -18.95
C LYS A 131 -16.78 -13.49 -20.09
N ILE A 132 -17.57 -14.02 -21.02
CA ILE A 132 -17.03 -14.71 -22.20
C ILE A 132 -16.50 -13.64 -23.16
N ALA A 133 -15.33 -13.09 -22.84
CA ALA A 133 -14.46 -12.46 -23.81
C ALA A 133 -13.39 -13.50 -24.17
N GLU A 134 -13.14 -13.68 -25.47
CA GLU A 134 -12.24 -14.69 -26.04
C GLU A 134 -10.92 -14.83 -25.27
N VAL A 135 -10.73 -15.92 -24.52
CA VAL A 135 -9.43 -16.26 -23.95
C VAL A 135 -9.20 -17.76 -24.07
N SER A 136 -8.22 -18.14 -24.88
CA SER A 136 -7.61 -19.47 -24.88
C SER A 136 -6.97 -19.76 -23.52
N PRO A 137 -7.04 -21.00 -22.99
CA PRO A 137 -6.58 -21.29 -21.64
C PRO A 137 -5.04 -21.30 -21.54
N ILE A 138 -4.48 -20.31 -20.87
CA ILE A 138 -3.11 -20.34 -20.32
C ILE A 138 -3.15 -21.17 -19.02
N PRO A 139 -2.15 -22.02 -18.72
CA PRO A 139 -2.11 -22.79 -17.48
C PRO A 139 -2.16 -21.89 -16.26
N LYS A 140 -3.03 -22.22 -15.29
CA LYS A 140 -3.13 -21.52 -14.00
C LYS A 140 -1.77 -21.52 -13.29
N ALA A 141 -1.07 -20.39 -13.34
CA ALA A 141 -0.10 -20.08 -12.30
C ALA A 141 -0.84 -20.09 -10.96
N LYS A 142 -0.25 -20.68 -9.92
CA LYS A 142 -0.79 -20.62 -8.56
C LYS A 142 -1.01 -19.15 -8.22
N GLU A 143 -2.27 -18.71 -8.08
CA GLU A 143 -2.59 -17.37 -7.58
C GLU A 143 -1.94 -17.22 -6.20
N LYS A 144 -0.81 -16.52 -6.16
CA LYS A 144 -0.21 -16.09 -4.91
C LYS A 144 -1.20 -15.12 -4.27
N LYS A 145 -1.53 -15.32 -3.00
CA LYS A 145 -2.19 -14.27 -2.20
C LYS A 145 -1.39 -12.97 -2.40
N PRO A 146 -2.05 -11.83 -2.67
CA PRO A 146 -1.33 -10.58 -2.89
C PRO A 146 -0.39 -10.30 -1.72
N LYS A 147 0.92 -10.30 -1.98
CA LYS A 147 1.91 -9.84 -1.03
C LYS A 147 1.88 -8.33 -1.02
N LYS A 148 1.10 -7.77 -0.09
CA LYS A 148 1.06 -6.34 0.18
C LYS A 148 2.49 -5.84 0.48
N SER A 149 2.99 -4.86 -0.26
CA SER A 149 4.21 -4.10 0.11
C SER A 149 3.93 -3.13 1.27
N GLY A 150 3.13 -3.55 2.26
CA GLY A 150 2.55 -2.63 3.23
C GLY A 150 3.53 -2.35 4.34
N TRP A 151 3.91 -1.08 4.59
CA TRP A 151 4.60 -0.51 5.78
C TRP A 151 5.78 -1.25 6.43
N LEU A 152 6.19 -2.39 5.86
CA LEU A 152 7.40 -3.18 6.05
C LEU A 152 8.53 -2.31 6.60
N ALA A 153 8.82 -1.23 5.90
CA ALA A 153 10.08 -0.51 5.94
C ALA A 153 10.36 0.29 7.24
N TYR A 154 10.69 -0.40 8.32
CA TYR A 154 11.55 0.13 9.38
C TYR A 154 13.01 0.09 8.93
N GLN A 155 13.78 1.16 9.05
CA GLN A 155 15.23 1.02 9.12
C GLN A 155 15.54 1.26 10.59
N PRO A 156 16.33 0.41 11.25
CA PRO A 156 16.77 0.76 12.59
C PRO A 156 17.36 2.17 12.58
N PRO A 157 16.97 3.04 13.50
CA PRO A 157 17.62 4.34 13.63
C PRO A 157 19.12 4.06 13.77
N PRO A 158 19.99 4.83 13.09
CA PRO A 158 21.40 4.82 13.37
C PRO A 158 21.57 5.38 14.77
N ILE A 159 21.40 4.53 15.78
CA ILE A 159 21.64 4.91 17.15
C ILE A 159 23.15 4.95 17.28
N SER A 160 23.66 6.16 17.47
CA SER A 160 24.94 6.32 18.15
C SER A 160 24.80 5.64 19.50
N LEU A 161 25.31 4.40 19.61
CA LEU A 161 25.48 3.74 20.90
C LEU A 161 26.06 4.78 21.86
N PRO A 162 25.51 4.93 23.09
CA PRO A 162 26.03 5.91 24.04
C PRO A 162 27.55 5.80 24.10
N ILE A 163 28.25 6.88 23.73
CA ILE A 163 29.72 6.90 23.64
C ILE A 163 30.36 6.53 24.99
N SER A 164 29.61 6.63 26.09
CA SER A 164 30.04 6.10 27.37
C SER A 164 29.74 4.60 27.50
N TYR A 165 30.78 3.78 27.29
CA TYR A 165 30.84 2.35 27.62
C TYR A 165 30.40 2.03 29.08
N LYS A 166 30.34 3.05 29.96
CA LYS A 166 29.87 2.95 31.35
C LYS A 166 28.34 2.92 31.50
N GLN A 167 27.56 3.44 30.55
CA GLN A 167 26.10 3.44 30.62
C GLN A 167 25.47 2.24 29.92
N ALA A 168 26.10 1.71 28.85
CA ALA A 168 25.62 0.52 28.14
C ALA A 168 25.49 -0.70 29.08
N LYS A 169 26.41 -0.89 30.04
CA LYS A 169 26.33 -1.97 31.04
C LYS A 169 25.20 -1.84 32.07
N LYS A 170 24.49 -0.70 32.12
CA LYS A 170 23.43 -0.44 33.11
C LYS A 170 22.02 -0.52 32.53
N LYS A 171 21.88 -0.63 31.22
CA LYS A 171 20.58 -0.76 30.56
C LYS A 171 20.14 -2.24 30.56
N TRP A 172 18.88 -2.49 30.89
CA TRP A 172 18.32 -3.84 31.01
C TRP A 172 18.21 -4.57 29.66
N ASN A 173 18.13 -3.80 28.57
CA ASN A 173 18.01 -4.26 27.19
C ASN A 173 19.35 -4.31 26.45
N ALA A 174 20.49 -4.19 27.13
CA ALA A 174 21.81 -4.22 26.51
C ALA A 174 22.65 -5.42 26.99
N TRP A 175 23.49 -5.95 26.12
CA TRP A 175 24.44 -7.02 26.42
C TRP A 175 25.82 -6.72 25.87
N ASP A 176 26.85 -7.23 26.54
CA ASP A 176 28.25 -7.04 26.17
C ASP A 176 29.09 -8.22 26.70
N ASN A 177 29.70 -8.98 25.79
CA ASN A 177 30.63 -10.07 26.11
C ASN A 177 31.90 -9.98 25.24
N GLU A 178 32.81 -10.95 25.32
CA GLU A 178 34.09 -10.92 24.57
C GLU A 178 33.91 -10.91 23.05
N TYR A 179 32.87 -11.56 22.53
CA TYR A 179 32.68 -11.78 21.10
C TYR A 179 31.71 -10.80 20.45
N PHE A 180 30.72 -10.30 21.20
CA PHE A 180 29.70 -9.42 20.67
C PHE A 180 29.08 -8.52 21.75
N ASN A 181 28.46 -7.45 21.29
CA ASN A 181 27.58 -6.62 22.10
C ASN A 181 26.33 -6.27 21.32
N GLY A 182 25.33 -5.71 21.99
CA GLY A 182 24.15 -5.21 21.33
C GLY A 182 23.14 -4.63 22.29
N ILE A 183 22.05 -4.16 21.70
CA ILE A 183 20.91 -3.58 22.40
C ILE A 183 19.63 -4.04 21.72
N PHE A 184 18.63 -4.33 22.54
CA PHE A 184 17.31 -4.77 22.14
C PHE A 184 16.37 -3.57 22.11
N PHE A 185 15.53 -3.51 21.09
CA PHE A 185 14.56 -2.45 20.86
C PHE A 185 13.18 -3.04 20.67
N GLY A 186 12.19 -2.31 21.18
CA GLY A 186 10.78 -2.56 20.92
C GLY A 186 10.08 -1.30 20.43
N ILE A 187 9.13 -1.45 19.51
CA ILE A 187 8.25 -0.37 19.08
C ILE A 187 6.82 -0.89 19.11
N LEU A 188 5.96 -0.13 19.78
CA LEU A 188 4.52 -0.29 19.72
C LEU A 188 3.93 0.96 19.07
N ALA A 189 3.19 0.80 17.97
CA ALA A 189 2.37 1.84 17.39
C ALA A 189 0.90 1.41 17.46
N LEU A 190 0.07 2.32 17.97
CA LEU A 190 -1.37 2.14 18.09
C LEU A 190 -2.05 3.21 17.24
N ASP A 191 -2.91 2.78 16.33
CA ASP A 191 -3.63 3.66 15.43
C ASP A 191 -5.12 3.66 15.79
N ARG A 192 -5.76 4.80 15.50
CA ARG A 192 -7.21 4.91 15.44
C ARG A 192 -7.58 5.77 14.25
N GLN A 193 -8.29 5.15 13.33
CA GLN A 193 -8.74 5.75 12.08
C GLN A 193 -10.27 5.93 12.09
N HIS A 194 -10.72 6.98 11.41
CA HIS A 194 -12.12 7.26 11.15
C HIS A 194 -12.29 7.94 9.79
N TRP A 195 -13.15 7.41 8.93
CA TRP A 195 -13.58 8.06 7.70
C TRP A 195 -14.60 9.17 8.02
N LEU A 196 -14.45 10.31 7.35
CA LEU A 196 -15.23 11.52 7.61
C LEU A 196 -16.24 11.82 6.51
N SER A 197 -15.88 11.55 5.26
CA SER A 197 -16.75 11.73 4.10
C SER A 197 -16.42 10.74 3.01
N GLN A 198 -17.44 10.37 2.26
CA GLN A 198 -17.36 9.57 1.04
C GLN A 198 -18.53 10.01 0.16
N ASP A 199 -18.28 10.25 -1.13
CA ASP A 199 -19.34 10.52 -2.09
C ASP A 199 -19.85 9.24 -2.78
N ASP A 200 -20.95 9.37 -3.52
CA ASP A 200 -21.61 8.23 -4.19
C ASP A 200 -20.66 7.53 -5.19
N SER A 201 -19.84 8.30 -5.92
CA SER A 201 -18.86 7.76 -6.86
C SER A 201 -17.78 6.93 -6.16
N SER A 202 -17.29 7.38 -5.01
CA SER A 202 -16.33 6.66 -4.19
C SER A 202 -16.96 5.42 -3.57
N GLU A 203 -18.21 5.50 -3.09
CA GLU A 203 -18.95 4.37 -2.53
C GLU A 203 -19.19 3.28 -3.60
N LEU A 204 -19.51 3.66 -4.83
CA LEU A 204 -19.63 2.72 -5.96
C LEU A 204 -18.31 2.01 -6.27
N GLN A 205 -17.17 2.69 -6.13
CA GLN A 205 -15.85 2.13 -6.46
C GLN A 205 -15.26 1.24 -5.34
N LEU A 206 -15.53 1.57 -4.08
CA LEU A 206 -14.82 1.03 -2.92
C LEU A 206 -15.74 0.37 -1.88
N GLY A 207 -17.06 0.54 -1.99
CA GLY A 207 -18.01 0.21 -0.94
C GLY A 207 -17.98 1.20 0.23
N ASP A 208 -18.77 0.92 1.27
CA ASP A 208 -18.85 1.76 2.47
C ASP A 208 -17.53 1.76 3.25
N LEU A 209 -16.81 2.88 3.20
CA LEU A 209 -15.53 3.04 3.89
C LEU A 209 -15.67 3.03 5.42
N ASN A 210 -16.85 3.30 6.00
CA ASN A 210 -17.05 3.25 7.44
C ASN A 210 -16.85 1.82 8.00
N THR A 211 -16.94 0.80 7.15
CA THR A 211 -16.61 -0.58 7.54
C THR A 211 -15.13 -0.78 7.88
N HIS A 212 -14.28 0.19 7.52
CA HIS A 212 -12.85 0.24 7.81
C HIS A 212 -12.48 1.19 8.98
N ASP A 213 -13.47 1.67 9.74
CA ASP A 213 -13.22 2.42 10.97
C ASP A 213 -12.74 1.51 12.09
N GLY A 214 -11.77 1.97 12.87
CA GLY A 214 -11.28 1.15 13.98
C GLY A 214 -10.02 1.64 14.65
N GLY A 215 -9.65 0.91 15.69
CA GLY A 215 -8.31 0.98 16.26
C GLY A 215 -7.55 -0.30 15.97
N GLU A 216 -6.25 -0.18 15.72
CA GLU A 216 -5.38 -1.33 15.44
C GLU A 216 -4.03 -1.22 16.15
N ILE A 217 -3.40 -2.38 16.37
CA ILE A 217 -1.96 -2.42 16.67
C ILE A 217 -1.22 -2.33 15.35
N ARG A 218 -1.02 -1.09 14.91
CA ARG A 218 -0.34 -0.76 13.67
C ARG A 218 1.05 -1.38 13.54
N ALA A 219 1.75 -1.48 14.68
CA ALA A 219 3.07 -2.04 14.75
C ALA A 219 3.33 -2.63 16.13
N LEU A 220 3.75 -3.89 16.17
CA LEU A 220 4.50 -4.42 17.30
C LEU A 220 5.78 -5.06 16.76
N ARG A 221 6.86 -4.27 16.84
CA ARG A 221 8.17 -4.61 16.30
C ARG A 221 9.17 -4.77 17.41
N PHE A 222 10.09 -5.69 17.25
CA PHE A 222 11.17 -5.88 18.18
C PHE A 222 12.40 -6.43 17.47
N GLY A 223 13.56 -6.15 18.03
CA GLY A 223 14.79 -6.54 17.39
C GLY A 223 16.03 -6.21 18.19
N ALA A 224 17.16 -6.62 17.65
CA ALA A 224 18.48 -6.44 18.21
C ALA A 224 19.39 -5.81 17.16
N ILE A 225 20.20 -4.85 17.61
CA ILE A 225 21.31 -4.31 16.82
C ILE A 225 22.55 -4.38 17.68
N GLY A 226 23.67 -4.78 17.09
CA GLY A 226 24.92 -4.82 17.82
C GLY A 226 26.12 -5.04 16.94
N LYS A 227 27.26 -5.28 17.60
CA LYS A 227 28.53 -5.50 16.92
C LYS A 227 29.10 -6.87 17.26
N LEU A 228 29.61 -7.55 16.24
CA LEU A 228 30.55 -8.66 16.39
C LEU A 228 31.97 -8.07 16.51
N LYS A 229 32.70 -8.45 17.55
CA LYS A 229 33.98 -7.85 17.98
C LYS A 229 35.19 -8.46 17.25
N PHE A 230 35.20 -8.36 15.94
CA PHE A 230 36.42 -8.56 15.14
C PHE A 230 37.33 -7.32 15.20
N ASP A 231 38.56 -7.42 14.69
CA ASP A 231 39.50 -6.28 14.57
C ASP A 231 38.86 -5.07 13.89
N THR A 232 38.03 -5.33 12.88
CA THR A 232 37.08 -4.35 12.33
C THR A 232 35.66 -4.83 12.64
N PRO A 233 34.94 -4.22 13.60
CA PRO A 233 33.67 -4.75 14.06
C PRO A 233 32.60 -4.81 12.97
N TRP A 234 31.90 -5.96 12.88
CA TRP A 234 30.76 -6.14 11.98
C TRP A 234 29.48 -5.77 12.70
N ILE A 235 28.49 -5.20 12.01
CA ILE A 235 27.21 -4.84 12.63
C ILE A 235 26.17 -5.89 12.25
N TYR A 236 25.47 -6.45 13.24
CA TYR A 236 24.31 -7.29 13.00
C TYR A 236 23.03 -6.52 13.33
N THR A 237 21.99 -6.75 12.52
CA THR A 237 20.65 -6.21 12.69
C THR A 237 19.66 -7.35 12.53
N ILE A 238 18.81 -7.57 13.53
CA ILE A 238 17.71 -8.54 13.47
C ILE A 238 16.45 -7.82 13.95
N PHE A 239 15.41 -7.75 13.13
CA PHE A 239 14.10 -7.23 13.51
C PHE A 239 13.00 -8.15 13.05
N ALA A 240 11.98 -8.30 13.88
CA ALA A 240 10.76 -8.99 13.57
C ALA A 240 9.54 -8.13 13.94
N ALA A 241 8.42 -8.44 13.31
CA ALA A 241 7.10 -7.91 13.63
C ALA A 241 6.15 -9.06 13.87
N THR A 242 5.17 -8.87 14.74
CA THR A 242 4.04 -9.81 14.81
C THR A 242 2.92 -9.38 13.87
N ASN A 243 2.35 -10.36 13.17
CA ASN A 243 1.13 -10.21 12.37
C ASN A 243 -0.09 -10.76 13.12
N ALA A 244 0.03 -11.07 14.42
CA ALA A 244 -1.06 -11.67 15.19
C ALA A 244 -2.33 -10.79 15.23
N PHE A 245 -2.19 -9.48 15.05
CA PHE A 245 -3.27 -8.50 15.16
C PHE A 245 -3.83 -8.02 13.82
N ASP A 246 -3.20 -8.40 12.71
CA ASP A 246 -3.68 -8.13 11.34
C ASP A 246 -4.60 -9.28 10.84
N ARG A 247 -4.95 -10.23 11.72
CA ARG A 247 -5.69 -11.46 11.38
C ARG A 247 -7.19 -11.29 11.60
N ASP A 248 -7.95 -11.81 10.64
CA ASP A 248 -9.38 -12.07 10.83
C ASP A 248 -9.57 -13.33 11.71
N PHE A 249 -10.71 -13.44 12.38
CA PHE A 249 -11.06 -14.55 13.27
C PHE A 249 -11.01 -15.94 12.60
N GLN A 250 -11.00 -15.99 11.27
CA GLN A 250 -10.95 -17.21 10.47
C GLN A 250 -9.53 -17.63 10.07
N ASP A 251 -8.51 -16.83 10.35
CA ASP A 251 -7.14 -17.10 9.88
C ASP A 251 -6.45 -18.16 10.76
N LYS A 252 -6.27 -19.37 10.21
CA LYS A 252 -5.77 -20.56 10.93
C LYS A 252 -4.24 -20.69 10.92
N ASP A 253 -3.51 -19.82 10.21
CA ASP A 253 -2.05 -19.92 10.11
C ASP A 253 -1.37 -19.60 11.44
N LEU A 254 -0.48 -20.48 11.90
CA LEU A 254 0.20 -20.35 13.20
C LEU A 254 1.42 -19.42 13.16
N ASP A 255 1.90 -19.04 11.98
CA ASP A 255 3.09 -18.20 11.81
C ASP A 255 2.76 -16.71 12.00
N SER A 256 2.81 -16.28 13.26
CA SER A 256 2.46 -14.92 13.69
C SER A 256 3.63 -13.95 13.71
N LEU A 257 4.84 -14.39 13.32
CA LEU A 257 6.07 -13.63 13.37
C LEU A 257 6.69 -13.50 11.98
N THR A 258 6.96 -12.27 11.53
CA THR A 258 7.67 -11.99 10.29
C THR A 258 9.01 -11.33 10.59
N PHE A 259 10.09 -11.93 10.11
CA PHE A 259 11.40 -11.27 10.12
C PHE A 259 11.42 -10.15 9.08
N LEU A 260 11.59 -8.93 9.57
CA LEU A 260 11.72 -7.73 8.75
C LEU A 260 13.14 -7.60 8.23
N ASP A 261 14.12 -7.64 9.13
CA ASP A 261 15.52 -7.51 8.82
C ASP A 261 16.29 -8.66 9.48
N TYR A 262 17.19 -9.28 8.73
CA TYR A 262 18.29 -10.07 9.25
C TYR A 262 19.48 -9.75 8.37
N ARG A 263 20.32 -8.85 8.85
CA ARG A 263 21.36 -8.21 8.06
C ARG A 263 22.68 -8.20 8.81
N LEU A 264 23.75 -8.50 8.08
CA LEU A 264 25.11 -8.35 8.52
C LEU A 264 25.81 -7.29 7.67
N ASP A 265 26.28 -6.23 8.30
CA ASP A 265 27.05 -5.15 7.67
C ASP A 265 28.54 -5.34 7.96
N ILE A 266 29.30 -5.62 6.90
CA ILE A 266 30.73 -5.92 6.91
C ILE A 266 31.48 -4.69 6.36
N PRO A 267 32.24 -3.96 7.20
CA PRO A 267 33.07 -2.86 6.72
C PRO A 267 34.22 -3.40 5.86
N LEU A 268 34.25 -3.03 4.57
CA LEU A 268 35.33 -3.39 3.64
C LEU A 268 36.47 -2.35 3.68
N SER A 269 36.14 -1.11 4.03
CA SER A 269 37.08 -0.01 4.24
C SER A 269 36.42 1.07 5.12
N GLN A 270 37.13 2.16 5.41
CA GLN A 270 36.55 3.29 6.16
C GLN A 270 35.35 3.97 5.48
N LYS A 271 35.18 3.76 4.17
CA LYS A 271 34.14 4.44 3.37
C LYS A 271 33.13 3.50 2.74
N ASN A 272 33.34 2.18 2.83
CA ASN A 272 32.57 1.18 2.09
C ASN A 272 32.17 0.02 2.99
N THR A 273 30.91 -0.39 2.86
CA THR A 273 30.29 -1.46 3.64
C THR A 273 29.56 -2.42 2.71
N LEU A 274 29.77 -3.72 2.92
CA LEU A 274 29.01 -4.80 2.29
C LEU A 274 27.94 -5.29 3.28
N SER A 275 26.68 -5.19 2.88
CA SER A 275 25.54 -5.64 3.67
C SER A 275 24.94 -6.90 3.05
N ILE A 276 24.73 -7.93 3.88
CA ILE A 276 24.24 -9.25 3.46
C ILE A 276 22.99 -9.61 4.25
N GLY A 277 21.94 -10.06 3.57
CA GLY A 277 20.73 -10.61 4.17
C GLY A 277 19.45 -9.90 3.74
N LYS A 278 18.39 -9.99 4.55
CA LYS A 278 17.12 -9.29 4.29
C LYS A 278 17.21 -7.86 4.78
N GLN A 279 17.00 -6.93 3.86
CA GLN A 279 17.19 -5.50 4.08
C GLN A 279 16.36 -4.69 3.10
N LYS A 280 16.27 -3.37 3.34
CA LYS A 280 15.64 -2.45 2.38
C LYS A 280 16.44 -2.40 1.08
N GLU A 281 15.73 -2.33 -0.04
CA GLU A 281 16.35 -2.03 -1.33
C GLU A 281 16.89 -0.58 -1.31
N PRO A 282 18.11 -0.32 -1.81
CA PRO A 282 18.70 1.01 -1.78
C PRO A 282 18.12 1.89 -2.89
N ILE A 283 16.86 2.29 -2.78
CA ILE A 283 16.14 3.20 -3.69
C ILE A 283 15.15 4.05 -2.88
N SER A 284 14.95 5.31 -3.27
CA SER A 284 14.07 6.28 -2.58
C SER A 284 14.51 6.69 -1.17
N MET A 285 14.43 7.99 -0.88
CA MET A 285 14.69 8.51 0.47
C MET A 285 13.57 8.11 1.42
N GLU A 286 12.30 8.28 1.06
CA GLU A 286 11.12 7.94 1.86
C GLU A 286 11.07 6.44 2.17
N ARG A 287 11.43 5.60 1.18
CA ARG A 287 11.50 4.15 1.36
C ARG A 287 12.59 3.74 2.33
N ILE A 288 13.81 4.28 2.20
CA ILE A 288 14.95 3.97 3.07
C ILE A 288 14.74 4.55 4.47
N MET A 289 14.22 5.77 4.58
CA MET A 289 13.93 6.44 5.85
C MET A 289 13.01 5.57 6.73
N THR A 290 13.21 5.65 8.05
CA THR A 290 12.30 5.00 8.99
C THR A 290 11.01 5.80 9.11
N LEU A 291 9.89 5.11 9.22
CA LEU A 291 8.59 5.77 9.38
C LEU A 291 8.48 6.58 10.66
N LEU A 292 9.29 6.29 11.68
CA LEU A 292 9.38 7.11 12.88
C LEU A 292 9.97 8.51 12.62
N ASP A 293 10.73 8.65 11.53
CA ASP A 293 11.32 9.91 11.12
C ASP A 293 10.44 10.64 10.08
N SER A 294 9.41 9.97 9.55
CA SER A 294 8.44 10.59 8.65
C SER A 294 7.47 11.49 9.42
N PRO A 295 7.13 12.68 8.90
CA PRO A 295 6.08 13.50 9.49
C PRO A 295 4.66 12.99 9.16
N MET A 296 4.53 12.08 8.18
CA MET A 296 3.29 11.37 7.85
C MET A 296 3.33 9.95 8.43
N GLN A 297 2.20 9.48 8.94
CA GLN A 297 2.05 8.13 9.50
C GLN A 297 2.33 7.00 8.49
N GLU A 298 1.99 7.24 7.23
CA GLU A 298 2.15 6.31 6.11
C GLU A 298 3.08 6.91 5.06
N ARG A 299 3.66 6.06 4.21
CA ARG A 299 4.41 6.53 3.03
C ARG A 299 3.47 7.09 1.98
N ALA A 300 4.03 7.72 0.97
CA ALA A 300 3.26 8.12 -0.19
C ALA A 300 2.75 6.87 -0.93
N ALA A 301 1.55 6.96 -1.50
CA ALA A 301 0.95 5.89 -2.29
C ALA A 301 1.91 5.36 -3.37
N VAL A 302 2.54 6.26 -4.13
CA VAL A 302 3.52 5.90 -5.18
C VAL A 302 4.68 5.08 -4.63
N SER A 303 5.20 5.44 -3.44
CA SER A 303 6.28 4.70 -2.82
C SER A 303 5.83 3.27 -2.54
N ASP A 304 4.68 3.08 -1.87
CA ASP A 304 4.17 1.76 -1.47
C ASP A 304 3.74 0.89 -2.65
N ALA A 305 3.19 1.46 -3.72
CA ALA A 305 2.79 0.72 -4.91
C ALA A 305 3.97 0.28 -5.79
N LEU A 306 4.97 1.16 -6.01
CA LEU A 306 6.01 0.93 -7.03
C LEU A 306 7.37 0.50 -6.48
N LEU A 307 7.62 0.66 -5.17
CA LEU A 307 8.91 0.34 -4.56
C LEU A 307 8.77 -0.72 -3.47
N PRO A 308 9.29 -1.95 -3.69
CA PRO A 308 9.30 -2.99 -2.67
C PRO A 308 9.99 -2.53 -1.38
N ALA A 309 9.43 -2.95 -0.24
CA ALA A 309 9.94 -2.52 1.05
C ALA A 309 11.33 -3.10 1.36
N ARG A 310 11.50 -4.40 1.14
CA ARG A 310 12.69 -5.19 1.49
C ARG A 310 12.82 -6.42 0.62
N ASN A 311 14.05 -6.89 0.52
CA ASN A 311 14.38 -8.08 -0.23
C ASN A 311 15.65 -8.73 0.37
N VAL A 312 15.93 -9.98 0.00
CA VAL A 312 17.11 -10.74 0.43
C VAL A 312 18.21 -10.57 -0.59
N GLY A 313 19.39 -10.11 -0.16
CA GLY A 313 20.45 -9.84 -1.12
C GLY A 313 21.75 -9.32 -0.54
N LEU A 314 22.57 -8.80 -1.45
CA LEU A 314 23.87 -8.18 -1.17
C LEU A 314 23.81 -6.72 -1.60
N VAL A 315 24.25 -5.81 -0.74
CA VAL A 315 24.38 -4.38 -1.06
C VAL A 315 25.78 -3.91 -0.74
N LEU A 316 26.45 -3.31 -1.71
CA LEU A 316 27.66 -2.54 -1.49
C LEU A 316 27.27 -1.07 -1.41
N SER A 317 27.69 -0.39 -0.34
CA SER A 317 27.39 1.03 -0.13
C SER A 317 28.60 1.79 0.36
N GLY A 318 28.61 3.10 0.14
CA GLY A 318 29.68 3.97 0.61
C GLY A 318 29.39 5.45 0.45
N HIS A 319 30.38 6.25 0.81
CA HIS A 319 30.29 7.71 0.75
C HIS A 319 31.56 8.38 0.19
N GLY A 320 31.36 9.48 -0.52
CA GLY A 320 32.41 10.28 -1.17
C GLY A 320 32.39 11.75 -0.75
N PHE A 321 33.36 12.52 -1.25
CA PHE A 321 33.43 13.99 -1.13
C PHE A 321 33.14 14.52 0.29
N ASN A 322 33.88 14.04 1.30
CA ASN A 322 33.66 14.40 2.71
C ASN A 322 32.20 14.15 3.17
N GLN A 323 31.64 13.00 2.79
CA GLN A 323 30.26 12.57 3.08
C GLN A 323 29.19 13.47 2.45
N ARG A 324 29.53 14.20 1.38
CA ARG A 324 28.55 14.93 0.56
C ARG A 324 27.91 14.07 -0.51
N THR A 325 28.46 12.90 -0.80
CA THR A 325 27.81 11.94 -1.68
C THR A 325 27.67 10.60 -0.98
N THR A 326 26.57 9.90 -1.28
CA THR A 326 26.40 8.49 -0.92
C THR A 326 26.08 7.70 -2.16
N TRP A 327 26.48 6.44 -2.18
CA TRP A 327 26.08 5.50 -3.22
C TRP A 327 25.80 4.14 -2.59
N ALA A 328 24.89 3.40 -3.21
CA ALA A 328 24.59 2.03 -2.86
C ALA A 328 24.16 1.28 -4.12
N GLY A 329 24.62 0.04 -4.27
CA GLY A 329 24.23 -0.86 -5.35
C GLY A 329 24.08 -2.26 -4.81
N GLY A 330 23.05 -2.97 -5.24
CA GLY A 330 22.77 -4.31 -4.74
C GLY A 330 22.08 -5.22 -5.73
N ILE A 331 22.18 -6.51 -5.43
CA ILE A 331 21.50 -7.60 -6.13
C ILE A 331 20.63 -8.34 -5.14
N PHE A 332 19.43 -8.70 -5.56
CA PHE A 332 18.42 -9.30 -4.70
C PHE A 332 17.67 -10.43 -5.41
N ASN A 333 17.12 -11.33 -4.59
CA ASN A 333 16.22 -12.40 -4.97
C ASN A 333 15.49 -12.88 -3.69
N ASP A 334 14.17 -12.93 -3.73
CA ASP A 334 13.28 -13.15 -2.58
C ASP A 334 12.96 -14.61 -2.28
N TRP A 335 13.50 -15.57 -3.05
CA TRP A 335 13.27 -17.03 -2.94
C TRP A 335 13.12 -17.59 -1.53
N PHE A 336 13.95 -17.12 -0.59
CA PHE A 336 13.98 -17.58 0.78
C PHE A 336 12.74 -17.16 1.58
N ASP A 337 12.32 -15.89 1.42
CA ASP A 337 11.09 -15.38 2.04
C ASP A 337 9.83 -15.90 1.34
N ASP A 338 9.98 -16.24 0.06
CA ASP A 338 8.93 -16.65 -0.83
C ASP A 338 8.68 -18.16 -0.85
N ASN A 339 9.49 -18.91 -0.09
CA ASN A 339 9.52 -20.37 -0.02
C ASN A 339 9.47 -21.01 -1.43
N GLN A 340 10.28 -20.45 -2.33
CA GLN A 340 10.35 -20.79 -3.73
C GLN A 340 11.77 -21.14 -4.14
N ASP A 341 11.89 -21.79 -5.30
CA ASP A 341 13.19 -22.04 -5.89
C ASP A 341 13.82 -20.74 -6.39
N PHE A 342 15.12 -20.58 -6.15
CA PHE A 342 15.90 -19.41 -6.56
C PHE A 342 15.72 -19.06 -8.05
N ASN A 343 15.60 -20.08 -8.91
CA ASN A 343 15.47 -19.92 -10.35
C ASN A 343 14.08 -19.48 -10.80
N GLU A 344 13.05 -19.72 -9.99
CA GLU A 344 11.66 -19.31 -10.25
C GLU A 344 11.38 -17.91 -9.70
N SER A 345 12.16 -17.48 -8.70
CA SER A 345 12.04 -16.17 -8.06
C SER A 345 12.65 -15.06 -8.92
N SER A 346 12.09 -13.87 -8.81
CA SER A 346 12.56 -12.70 -9.54
C SER A 346 13.92 -12.27 -9.02
N SER A 347 14.81 -11.87 -9.93
CA SER A 347 16.11 -11.31 -9.60
C SER A 347 16.12 -9.83 -9.92
N GLN A 348 16.71 -9.05 -9.02
CA GLN A 348 16.70 -7.60 -9.13
C GLN A 348 18.09 -7.00 -8.96
N VAL A 349 18.34 -5.91 -9.69
CA VAL A 349 19.55 -5.08 -9.57
C VAL A 349 19.10 -3.66 -9.27
N ILE A 350 19.58 -3.11 -8.15
CA ILE A 350 19.16 -1.80 -7.65
C ILE A 350 20.40 -0.95 -7.43
N GLY A 351 20.32 0.34 -7.74
CA GLY A 351 21.32 1.33 -7.39
C GLY A 351 20.71 2.66 -6.99
N ARG A 352 21.38 3.38 -6.10
CA ARG A 352 21.05 4.75 -5.72
C ARG A 352 22.30 5.57 -5.47
N VAL A 353 22.28 6.80 -5.94
CA VAL A 353 23.29 7.81 -5.67
C VAL A 353 22.63 9.06 -5.11
N THR A 354 23.28 9.69 -4.13
CA THR A 354 22.81 10.96 -3.58
C THR A 354 23.95 11.95 -3.50
N TRP A 355 23.61 13.23 -3.55
CA TRP A 355 24.53 14.34 -3.50
C TRP A 355 23.96 15.49 -2.69
N LEU A 356 24.80 16.07 -1.84
CA LEU A 356 24.60 17.36 -1.18
C LEU A 356 25.39 18.44 -1.93
N PRO A 357 24.86 19.00 -3.03
CA PRO A 357 25.50 20.12 -3.74
C PRO A 357 25.72 21.30 -2.80
N PHE A 358 24.83 21.51 -1.84
CA PHE A 358 24.93 22.55 -0.84
C PHE A 358 24.67 22.00 0.56
N ILE A 359 25.53 22.37 1.50
CA ILE A 359 25.29 22.25 2.93
C ILE A 359 26.04 23.40 3.61
N SER A 360 25.36 24.11 4.51
CA SER A 360 25.94 25.22 5.26
C SER A 360 26.98 24.71 6.27
N GLU A 361 27.90 25.58 6.71
CA GLU A 361 28.97 25.20 7.65
C GLU A 361 28.41 24.68 8.99
N ASN A 362 27.34 25.29 9.48
CA ASN A 362 26.64 24.86 10.70
C ASN A 362 25.66 23.70 10.47
N GLU A 363 25.62 23.15 9.24
CA GLU A 363 24.71 22.09 8.83
C GLU A 363 23.25 22.35 9.21
N SER A 364 22.79 23.59 9.17
CA SER A 364 21.38 23.95 9.38
C SER A 364 20.61 23.97 8.05
N THR A 365 21.30 24.25 6.95
CA THR A 365 20.71 24.32 5.61
C THR A 365 21.39 23.33 4.67
N PHE A 366 20.63 22.57 3.89
CA PHE A 366 21.16 21.74 2.81
C PHE A 366 20.22 21.66 1.62
N LEU A 367 20.79 21.34 0.46
CA LEU A 367 20.08 20.79 -0.71
C LEU A 367 20.61 19.38 -0.95
N HIS A 368 19.69 18.44 -1.08
CA HIS A 368 19.91 17.04 -1.40
C HIS A 368 19.28 16.75 -2.77
N LEU A 369 20.03 16.02 -3.59
CA LEU A 369 19.57 15.45 -4.85
C LEU A 369 19.87 13.95 -4.82
N GLY A 370 18.95 13.14 -5.32
CA GLY A 370 19.11 11.69 -5.41
C GLY A 370 18.57 11.13 -6.71
N PHE A 371 19.16 10.02 -7.14
CA PHE A 371 18.69 9.23 -8.27
C PHE A 371 18.81 7.75 -7.93
N GLY A 372 17.76 7.00 -8.20
CA GLY A 372 17.71 5.56 -8.06
C GLY A 372 17.24 4.86 -9.34
N GLY A 373 17.74 3.65 -9.54
CA GLY A 373 17.33 2.76 -10.63
C GLY A 373 17.19 1.33 -10.12
N ARG A 374 16.17 0.62 -10.60
CA ARG A 374 15.88 -0.76 -10.24
C ARG A 374 15.42 -1.53 -11.47
N TYR A 375 16.13 -2.60 -11.80
CA TYR A 375 15.73 -3.58 -12.79
C TYR A 375 15.21 -4.84 -12.11
N SER A 376 14.13 -5.43 -12.63
CA SER A 376 13.69 -6.78 -12.28
C SER A 376 13.35 -7.58 -13.53
N ASN A 377 13.70 -8.86 -13.55
CA ASN A 377 13.32 -9.79 -14.61
C ASN A 377 11.87 -10.32 -14.51
N ALA A 378 11.07 -9.80 -13.57
CA ALA A 378 9.62 -10.02 -13.45
C ALA A 378 9.12 -11.48 -13.57
N LYS A 379 9.95 -12.48 -13.24
CA LYS A 379 9.62 -13.91 -13.41
C LYS A 379 8.35 -14.35 -12.68
N GLU A 380 8.02 -13.65 -11.61
CA GLU A 380 6.85 -13.93 -10.77
C GLU A 380 5.61 -13.14 -11.21
N GLY A 381 5.70 -12.39 -12.30
CA GLY A 381 4.69 -11.42 -12.71
C GLY A 381 4.81 -10.08 -11.97
N VAL A 382 3.90 -9.17 -12.28
CA VAL A 382 3.85 -7.82 -11.75
C VAL A 382 2.43 -7.47 -11.30
N ARG A 383 2.35 -6.67 -10.24
CA ARG A 383 1.12 -6.04 -9.77
C ARG A 383 1.49 -4.83 -8.93
N ALA A 384 0.99 -3.66 -9.29
CA ALA A 384 1.07 -2.45 -8.47
C ALA A 384 -0.29 -2.23 -7.82
N LEU A 385 -0.30 -2.04 -6.50
CA LEU A 385 -1.52 -1.81 -5.74
C LEU A 385 -1.18 -1.05 -4.46
N THR A 386 -2.10 -0.20 -3.98
CA THR A 386 -1.97 0.43 -2.68
C THR A 386 -3.32 0.91 -2.14
N GLU A 387 -3.39 1.06 -0.82
CA GLU A 387 -4.44 1.83 -0.15
C GLU A 387 -4.20 3.35 -0.27
N SER A 388 -5.18 4.14 0.18
CA SER A 388 -5.20 5.62 0.20
C SER A 388 -4.40 6.26 1.33
N GLU A 389 -3.19 5.71 1.59
CA GLU A 389 -2.31 6.15 2.68
C GLU A 389 -2.96 6.06 4.07
N PHE A 390 -3.99 5.23 4.18
CA PHE A 390 -4.60 4.71 5.39
C PHE A 390 -4.30 3.21 5.48
N LYS A 391 -3.97 2.71 6.68
CA LYS A 391 -3.64 1.29 6.84
C LYS A 391 -4.88 0.40 6.86
N ILE A 392 -5.95 0.84 7.53
CA ILE A 392 -7.25 0.15 7.53
C ILE A 392 -8.07 0.74 6.38
N SER A 393 -7.87 0.25 5.17
CA SER A 393 -8.50 0.78 3.96
C SER A 393 -8.59 -0.33 2.90
N PRO A 394 -9.58 -0.29 1.99
CA PRO A 394 -9.51 -1.08 0.77
C PRO A 394 -8.35 -0.62 -0.11
N PHE A 395 -8.00 -1.42 -1.12
CA PHE A 395 -7.11 -0.98 -2.19
C PHE A 395 -7.86 0.03 -3.06
N PHE A 396 -7.31 1.24 -3.17
CA PHE A 396 -7.89 2.29 -3.98
C PHE A 396 -7.49 2.08 -5.44
N VAL A 397 -6.20 1.82 -5.65
CA VAL A 397 -5.62 1.51 -6.96
C VAL A 397 -5.01 0.11 -6.95
N ASP A 398 -5.21 -0.61 -8.04
CA ASP A 398 -4.77 -1.99 -8.21
C ASP A 398 -4.75 -2.36 -9.69
N THR A 399 -3.57 -2.61 -10.24
CA THR A 399 -3.42 -3.03 -11.63
C THR A 399 -3.98 -4.42 -11.88
N GLY A 400 -4.17 -5.24 -10.85
CA GLY A 400 -4.33 -6.67 -10.99
C GLY A 400 -3.00 -7.36 -11.32
N PHE A 401 -3.01 -8.69 -11.34
CA PHE A 401 -1.83 -9.49 -11.62
C PHE A 401 -1.62 -9.65 -13.13
N HIS A 402 -0.39 -9.40 -13.58
CA HIS A 402 0.00 -9.52 -14.99
C HIS A 402 1.32 -10.25 -15.16
N GLN A 403 1.46 -10.95 -16.28
CA GLN A 403 2.75 -11.46 -16.73
C GLN A 403 3.54 -10.34 -17.41
N ALA A 404 4.82 -10.25 -17.11
CA ALA A 404 5.73 -9.27 -17.71
C ALA A 404 7.11 -9.91 -17.89
N ASP A 405 7.85 -9.46 -18.90
CA ASP A 405 9.21 -9.93 -19.18
C ASP A 405 10.24 -9.24 -18.28
N SER A 406 10.02 -7.97 -17.96
CA SER A 406 10.86 -7.21 -17.04
C SER A 406 10.20 -5.91 -16.58
N THR A 407 10.77 -5.29 -15.55
CA THR A 407 10.44 -3.93 -15.14
C THR A 407 11.70 -3.10 -14.95
N MET A 408 11.61 -1.82 -15.30
CA MET A 408 12.63 -0.83 -15.00
C MET A 408 12.00 0.33 -14.24
N THR A 409 12.43 0.51 -13.00
CA THR A 409 11.95 1.58 -12.12
C THR A 409 13.03 2.64 -11.93
N TYR A 410 12.65 3.91 -12.10
CA TYR A 410 13.46 5.08 -11.85
C TYR A 410 12.88 5.90 -10.71
N ASN A 411 13.74 6.49 -9.88
CA ASN A 411 13.34 7.36 -8.80
C ASN A 411 14.23 8.61 -8.76
N LEU A 412 13.61 9.78 -8.70
CA LEU A 412 14.27 11.07 -8.58
C LEU A 412 13.93 11.69 -7.23
N GLU A 413 14.93 12.19 -6.51
CA GLU A 413 14.78 12.70 -5.15
C GLU A 413 15.29 14.14 -5.08
N THR A 414 14.54 15.03 -4.44
CA THR A 414 15.00 16.37 -4.06
C THR A 414 14.56 16.68 -2.64
N SER A 415 15.47 17.20 -1.82
CA SER A 415 15.17 17.54 -0.42
C SER A 415 15.95 18.77 0.03
N ILE A 416 15.25 19.74 0.60
CA ILE A 416 15.78 20.99 1.11
C ILE A 416 15.40 21.09 2.57
N ARG A 417 16.37 21.31 3.44
CA ARG A 417 16.12 21.67 4.84
C ARG A 417 16.74 23.04 5.09
N ASN A 418 16.02 23.92 5.77
CA ASN A 418 16.52 25.20 6.24
C ASN A 418 16.08 25.41 7.70
N GLY A 419 16.95 25.07 8.64
CA GLY A 419 16.60 25.07 10.06
C GLY A 419 15.42 24.12 10.36
N PRO A 420 14.32 24.60 10.97
CA PRO A 420 13.15 23.79 11.31
C PRO A 420 12.23 23.51 10.12
N PHE A 421 12.50 24.10 8.96
CA PHE A 421 11.73 23.87 7.74
C PHE A 421 12.35 22.74 6.91
N TRP A 422 11.50 21.86 6.40
CA TRP A 422 11.88 20.81 5.48
C TRP A 422 10.88 20.73 4.32
N LEU A 423 11.40 20.57 3.11
CA LEU A 423 10.65 20.28 1.89
C LEU A 423 11.36 19.14 1.18
N ALA A 424 10.63 18.10 0.79
CA ALA A 424 11.14 17.04 -0.06
C ALA A 424 10.11 16.61 -1.08
N GLY A 425 10.58 16.09 -2.20
CA GLY A 425 9.73 15.38 -3.14
C GLY A 425 10.48 14.27 -3.85
N GLU A 426 9.73 13.26 -4.25
CA GLU A 426 10.23 12.16 -5.06
C GLU A 426 9.26 11.87 -6.19
N TYR A 427 9.78 11.61 -7.39
CA TYR A 427 9.04 11.09 -8.54
C TYR A 427 9.53 9.68 -8.83
N THR A 428 8.62 8.75 -9.00
CA THR A 428 8.92 7.34 -9.32
C THR A 428 8.16 6.94 -10.56
N ARG A 429 8.85 6.30 -11.49
CA ARG A 429 8.30 5.76 -12.73
C ARG A 429 8.74 4.31 -12.89
N THR A 430 7.85 3.43 -13.30
CA THR A 430 8.12 2.04 -13.64
C THR A 430 7.66 1.75 -15.04
N ASP A 431 8.60 1.45 -15.93
CA ASP A 431 8.32 0.93 -17.26
C ASP A 431 8.18 -0.60 -17.17
N VAL A 432 7.05 -1.13 -17.63
CA VAL A 432 6.74 -2.57 -17.62
C VAL A 432 6.86 -3.11 -19.04
N VAL A 433 7.76 -4.07 -19.26
CA VAL A 433 7.86 -4.76 -20.55
C VAL A 433 6.89 -5.93 -20.52
N ALA A 434 5.75 -5.77 -21.19
CA ALA A 434 4.67 -6.74 -21.26
C ALA A 434 3.89 -6.51 -22.55
N SER A 435 4.26 -7.22 -23.62
CA SER A 435 3.72 -6.96 -24.96
C SER A 435 2.19 -7.09 -25.05
N VAL A 436 1.59 -7.96 -24.22
CA VAL A 436 0.13 -8.13 -24.15
C VAL A 436 -0.60 -6.92 -23.55
N LEU A 437 0.11 -6.09 -22.78
CA LEU A 437 -0.40 -4.86 -22.18
C LEU A 437 -0.01 -3.60 -22.97
N GLY A 438 0.80 -3.72 -24.02
CA GLY A 438 1.33 -2.58 -24.76
C GLY A 438 2.47 -1.84 -24.07
N ASP A 439 3.25 -2.54 -23.24
CA ASP A 439 4.41 -2.02 -22.50
C ASP A 439 4.08 -0.76 -21.63
N PRO A 440 3.17 -0.90 -20.65
CA PRO A 440 2.63 0.24 -19.91
C PRO A 440 3.67 0.89 -18.98
N THR A 441 3.45 2.18 -18.72
CA THR A 441 4.18 2.99 -17.73
C THR A 441 3.29 3.25 -16.52
N LEU A 442 3.85 3.05 -15.32
CA LEU A 442 3.21 3.42 -14.05
C LEU A 442 4.03 4.49 -13.36
N ASP A 443 3.42 5.57 -12.87
CA ASP A 443 4.19 6.62 -12.21
C ASP A 443 3.44 7.39 -11.14
N GLY A 444 4.17 8.23 -10.43
CA GLY A 444 3.61 9.13 -9.44
C GLY A 444 4.69 9.94 -8.76
N TYR A 445 4.27 10.90 -7.95
CA TYR A 445 5.18 11.67 -7.11
C TYR A 445 4.55 12.01 -5.77
N HIS A 446 5.40 12.45 -4.85
CA HIS A 446 4.94 13.15 -3.67
C HIS A 446 5.78 14.37 -3.39
N ILE A 447 5.16 15.38 -2.77
CA ILE A 447 5.82 16.56 -2.22
C ILE A 447 5.38 16.70 -0.77
N THR A 448 6.33 16.64 0.15
CA THR A 448 6.14 16.73 1.59
C THR A 448 6.84 17.97 2.12
N MET A 449 6.10 18.80 2.85
CA MET A 449 6.63 19.96 3.57
C MET A 449 6.36 19.79 5.05
N SER A 450 7.34 20.08 5.90
CA SER A 450 7.17 20.11 7.35
C SER A 450 7.83 21.32 8.00
N TRP A 451 7.27 21.73 9.13
CA TRP A 451 7.79 22.79 9.96
C TRP A 451 7.73 22.38 11.44
N ILE A 452 8.91 22.31 12.06
CA ILE A 452 9.05 22.07 13.49
C ILE A 452 8.86 23.40 14.22
N MET A 453 7.65 23.65 14.70
CA MET A 453 7.20 24.92 15.31
C MET A 453 7.99 25.29 16.57
N THR A 454 8.52 24.28 17.27
CA THR A 454 9.37 24.44 18.47
C THR A 454 10.82 24.79 18.14
N GLY A 455 11.20 24.80 16.86
CA GLY A 455 12.48 25.33 16.37
C GLY A 455 13.61 24.31 16.22
N GLU A 456 13.39 23.05 16.56
CA GLU A 456 14.40 22.01 16.42
C GLU A 456 14.75 21.74 14.95
N ILE A 457 15.98 21.32 14.71
CA ILE A 457 16.51 21.05 13.38
C ILE A 457 16.64 19.55 13.21
N ARG A 458 15.86 18.99 12.28
CA ARG A 458 15.90 17.55 11.95
C ARG A 458 17.29 17.13 11.50
N SER A 459 17.80 16.02 12.02
CA SER A 459 19.14 15.52 11.64
C SER A 459 19.16 14.99 10.20
N TYR A 460 20.33 15.04 9.54
CA TYR A 460 20.55 14.41 8.24
C TYR A 460 21.59 13.30 8.36
N LYS A 461 21.24 12.09 7.92
CA LYS A 461 22.07 10.89 7.99
C LYS A 461 22.94 10.80 6.74
N LYS A 462 24.15 11.34 6.83
CA LYS A 462 25.13 11.30 5.72
C LYS A 462 25.59 9.89 5.34
N SER A 463 25.34 8.88 6.17
CA SER A 463 25.70 7.49 5.89
C SER A 463 24.84 6.84 4.81
N ASN A 464 23.57 7.25 4.67
CA ASN A 464 22.63 6.68 3.70
C ASN A 464 21.83 7.74 2.93
N GLY A 465 22.15 9.02 3.12
CA GLY A 465 21.49 10.13 2.42
C GLY A 465 20.00 10.22 2.73
N THR A 466 19.62 10.17 4.00
CA THR A 466 18.22 10.29 4.46
C THR A 466 18.09 11.27 5.61
N LEU A 467 16.87 11.71 5.93
CA LEU A 467 16.61 12.44 7.16
C LEU A 467 16.50 11.52 8.38
N GLY A 468 16.76 12.10 9.54
CA GLY A 468 16.69 11.45 10.83
C GLY A 468 15.58 11.99 11.72
N SER A 469 15.64 11.53 12.97
CA SER A 469 14.66 11.87 14.00
C SER A 469 14.72 13.35 14.36
N VAL A 470 13.57 13.87 14.82
CA VAL A 470 13.46 15.20 15.40
C VAL A 470 14.15 15.19 16.77
N PRO A 471 15.22 15.98 16.98
CA PRO A 471 15.77 16.14 18.31
C PRO A 471 14.75 16.89 19.18
N ILE A 472 14.68 16.56 20.47
CA ILE A 472 13.75 17.19 21.41
C ILE A 472 14.60 17.99 22.40
N ALA A 473 14.50 19.31 22.36
CA ALA A 473 15.32 20.17 23.21
C ALA A 473 14.98 20.00 24.69
N LYS A 474 13.68 19.90 25.01
CA LYS A 474 13.18 19.71 26.37
C LYS A 474 11.91 18.87 26.38
N SER A 475 12.01 17.63 26.87
CA SER A 475 10.88 16.69 26.90
C SER A 475 9.84 17.05 27.97
N VAL A 476 8.65 16.46 27.89
CA VAL A 476 7.59 16.62 28.90
C VAL A 476 8.00 16.11 30.29
N TYR A 477 8.90 15.12 30.35
CA TYR A 477 9.47 14.60 31.60
C TYR A 477 10.50 15.53 32.25
N GLN A 478 10.91 16.58 31.53
CA GLN A 478 11.87 17.58 31.98
C GLN A 478 11.19 18.93 32.23
N ASP A 479 9.86 18.99 32.34
CA ASP A 479 9.05 20.23 32.38
C ASP A 479 9.16 21.06 31.10
N GLY A 480 9.31 20.40 29.94
CA GLY A 480 9.21 20.99 28.61
C GLY A 480 7.89 20.67 27.92
N TRP A 481 7.69 21.17 26.71
CA TRP A 481 6.49 20.89 25.91
C TRP A 481 6.72 19.80 24.85
N GLY A 482 7.91 19.18 24.82
CA GLY A 482 8.31 18.33 23.70
C GLY A 482 8.57 19.16 22.43
N ALA A 483 8.65 18.48 21.28
CA ALA A 483 8.73 19.14 19.98
C ALA A 483 7.39 19.03 19.24
N TRP A 484 6.98 20.09 18.53
CA TRP A 484 5.78 20.12 17.73
C TRP A 484 6.12 20.33 16.26
N GLU A 485 5.61 19.47 15.40
CA GLU A 485 5.80 19.57 13.95
C GLU A 485 4.45 19.52 13.24
N THR A 486 4.24 20.45 12.31
CA THR A 486 3.14 20.36 11.35
C THR A 486 3.69 19.96 10.01
N ALA A 487 2.90 19.23 9.22
CA ALA A 487 3.30 18.84 7.87
C ALA A 487 2.11 18.78 6.91
N ILE A 488 2.42 18.91 5.63
CA ILE A 488 1.49 18.76 4.52
C ILE A 488 2.17 17.91 3.45
N ARG A 489 1.42 16.99 2.83
CA ARG A 489 1.87 16.20 1.69
C ARG A 489 0.82 16.22 0.60
N TRP A 490 1.25 16.40 -0.63
CA TRP A 490 0.51 16.03 -1.82
C TRP A 490 1.18 14.80 -2.42
N SER A 491 0.41 13.79 -2.77
CA SER A 491 0.89 12.59 -3.48
C SER A 491 -0.08 12.22 -4.59
N THR A 492 0.46 11.73 -5.69
CA THR A 492 -0.27 11.24 -6.85
C THR A 492 0.30 9.89 -7.26
N LEU A 493 -0.54 9.02 -7.79
CA LEU A 493 -0.18 7.71 -8.29
C LEU A 493 -1.12 7.32 -9.42
N ASP A 494 -0.57 7.23 -10.63
CA ASP A 494 -1.28 6.76 -11.81
C ASP A 494 -0.83 5.34 -12.17
N LEU A 495 -1.78 4.40 -12.08
CA LEU A 495 -1.60 3.00 -12.47
C LEU A 495 -2.35 2.65 -13.76
N THR A 496 -2.68 3.65 -14.58
CA THR A 496 -3.47 3.51 -15.79
C THR A 496 -2.64 3.84 -17.04
N ASP A 497 -2.46 2.88 -17.93
CA ASP A 497 -1.83 3.10 -19.24
C ASP A 497 -2.29 2.06 -20.26
N GLY A 498 -2.81 2.52 -21.40
CA GLY A 498 -3.40 1.68 -22.43
C GLY A 498 -4.52 0.78 -21.90
N VAL A 499 -4.33 -0.54 -22.00
CA VAL A 499 -5.30 -1.55 -21.53
C VAL A 499 -5.23 -1.79 -20.02
N LEU A 500 -4.19 -1.28 -19.35
CA LEU A 500 -4.03 -1.41 -17.91
C LEU A 500 -4.84 -0.31 -17.22
N GLN A 501 -5.81 -0.70 -16.40
CA GLN A 501 -6.77 0.21 -15.76
C GLN A 501 -6.68 0.09 -14.23
N GLY A 502 -5.50 0.41 -13.68
CA GLY A 502 -5.23 0.29 -12.24
C GLY A 502 -5.82 1.42 -11.38
N GLY A 503 -6.22 2.53 -12.00
CA GLY A 503 -6.74 3.74 -11.35
C GLY A 503 -5.67 4.80 -11.10
N ASP A 504 -6.12 6.05 -10.98
CA ASP A 504 -5.34 7.22 -10.63
C ASP A 504 -5.82 7.78 -9.28
N MET A 505 -4.90 8.04 -8.35
CA MET A 505 -5.22 8.47 -7.00
C MET A 505 -4.35 9.64 -6.54
N ASP A 506 -5.03 10.70 -6.14
CA ASP A 506 -4.46 11.87 -5.50
C ASP A 506 -4.79 11.90 -4.01
N VAL A 507 -3.80 12.26 -3.18
CA VAL A 507 -3.96 12.37 -1.73
C VAL A 507 -3.35 13.68 -1.21
N LEU A 508 -4.19 14.51 -0.59
CA LEU A 508 -3.77 15.62 0.24
C LEU A 508 -3.77 15.21 1.71
N SER A 509 -2.60 15.14 2.32
CA SER A 509 -2.42 14.86 3.75
C SER A 509 -2.02 16.09 4.54
N VAL A 510 -2.66 16.33 5.68
CA VAL A 510 -2.28 17.37 6.66
C VAL A 510 -2.06 16.73 8.02
N GLY A 511 -0.89 16.95 8.62
CA GLY A 511 -0.47 16.29 9.84
C GLY A 511 0.00 17.22 10.94
N LEU A 512 -0.31 16.84 12.18
CA LEU A 512 0.25 17.45 13.39
C LEU A 512 0.90 16.35 14.24
N ASN A 513 2.18 16.52 14.53
CA ASN A 513 3.01 15.61 15.31
C ASN A 513 3.45 16.28 16.60
N TRP A 514 3.32 15.55 17.70
CA TRP A 514 3.84 15.90 19.00
C TRP A 514 4.85 14.85 19.47
N TYR A 515 6.10 15.27 19.58
CA TYR A 515 7.20 14.48 20.10
C TYR A 515 7.35 14.78 21.59
N LEU A 516 6.60 14.08 22.44
CA LEU A 516 6.57 14.31 23.89
C LEU A 516 7.94 14.07 24.53
N SER A 517 8.59 13.00 24.10
CA SER A 517 9.93 12.57 24.52
C SER A 517 10.56 11.72 23.42
N PRO A 518 11.86 11.37 23.51
CA PRO A 518 12.47 10.46 22.54
C PRO A 518 11.80 9.08 22.47
N LEU A 519 10.97 8.73 23.46
CA LEU A 519 10.33 7.42 23.59
C LEU A 519 8.82 7.44 23.29
N VAL A 520 8.20 8.61 23.24
CA VAL A 520 6.74 8.75 23.14
C VAL A 520 6.39 9.84 22.15
N THR A 521 5.62 9.47 21.11
CA THR A 521 5.09 10.40 20.13
C THR A 521 3.60 10.20 19.98
N ALA A 522 2.88 11.29 19.72
CA ALA A 522 1.47 11.27 19.37
C ALA A 522 1.26 12.13 18.12
N ASN A 523 0.42 11.70 17.20
CA ASN A 523 0.14 12.46 15.99
C ASN A 523 -1.28 12.24 15.49
N ILE A 524 -1.74 13.17 14.66
CA ILE A 524 -3.01 13.12 13.95
C ILE A 524 -2.78 13.56 12.51
N ASN A 525 -3.33 12.84 11.55
CA ASN A 525 -3.31 13.18 10.13
C ASN A 525 -4.75 13.20 9.59
N TYR A 526 -5.09 14.25 8.86
CA TYR A 526 -6.27 14.31 7.99
C TYR A 526 -5.82 14.01 6.56
N ARG A 527 -6.66 13.29 5.80
CA ARG A 527 -6.42 13.05 4.37
C ARG A 527 -7.70 13.31 3.58
N TYR A 528 -7.54 13.95 2.43
CA TYR A 528 -8.55 14.05 1.38
C TYR A 528 -8.00 13.30 0.17
N ILE A 529 -8.83 12.42 -0.41
CA ILE A 529 -8.43 11.48 -1.45
C ILE A 529 -9.41 11.61 -2.61
N THR A 530 -8.87 11.74 -3.81
CA THR A 530 -9.62 11.65 -5.06
C THR A 530 -9.14 10.40 -5.79
N LEU A 531 -10.09 9.61 -6.30
CA LEU A 531 -9.83 8.38 -7.04
C LEU A 531 -10.55 8.44 -8.39
N ASP A 532 -9.77 8.35 -9.45
CA ASP A 532 -10.24 8.17 -10.81
C ASP A 532 -10.03 6.71 -11.24
N ARG A 533 -11.11 5.92 -11.28
CA ARG A 533 -11.04 4.52 -11.70
C ARG A 533 -12.31 4.13 -12.49
N PRO A 534 -12.19 3.27 -13.51
CA PRO A 534 -13.37 2.71 -14.16
C PRO A 534 -14.21 1.92 -13.16
N ASP A 535 -15.53 2.06 -13.26
CA ASP A 535 -16.47 1.15 -12.61
C ASP A 535 -16.48 -0.23 -13.29
N GLN A 536 -17.27 -1.14 -12.74
CA GLN A 536 -17.43 -2.49 -13.29
C GLN A 536 -18.02 -2.54 -14.72
N PHE A 537 -18.50 -1.40 -15.24
CA PHE A 537 -19.07 -1.24 -16.58
C PHE A 537 -18.13 -0.46 -17.52
N GLY A 538 -16.95 -0.04 -17.05
CA GLY A 538 -15.96 0.69 -17.84
C GLY A 538 -16.21 2.20 -17.92
N HIS A 539 -17.13 2.74 -17.11
CA HIS A 539 -17.31 4.18 -16.98
C HIS A 539 -16.27 4.76 -16.04
N ASN A 540 -15.54 5.78 -16.49
CA ASN A 540 -14.60 6.50 -15.61
C ASN A 540 -15.40 7.23 -14.53
N LEU A 541 -15.18 6.85 -13.27
CA LEU A 541 -15.73 7.51 -12.11
C LEU A 541 -14.63 8.27 -11.38
N GLN A 542 -14.94 9.51 -11.00
CA GLN A 542 -14.17 10.30 -10.06
C GLN A 542 -14.90 10.28 -8.72
N GLY A 543 -14.26 9.74 -7.68
CA GLY A 543 -14.82 9.64 -6.34
C GLY A 543 -13.93 10.31 -5.30
N ASP A 544 -14.57 11.05 -4.39
CA ASP A 544 -13.91 11.75 -3.31
C ASP A 544 -14.19 11.09 -1.94
N SER A 545 -13.16 11.02 -1.11
CA SER A 545 -13.26 10.57 0.27
C SER A 545 -12.32 11.34 1.20
N SER A 546 -12.62 11.35 2.50
CA SER A 546 -11.73 11.94 3.49
C SER A 546 -11.78 11.20 4.81
N GLY A 547 -10.70 11.30 5.59
CA GLY A 547 -10.60 10.62 6.87
C GLY A 547 -9.54 11.23 7.77
N ILE A 548 -9.51 10.74 9.01
CA ILE A 548 -8.50 11.05 10.00
C ILE A 548 -7.88 9.78 10.55
N ASN A 549 -6.58 9.82 10.84
CA ASN A 549 -5.90 8.78 11.61
C ASN A 549 -5.08 9.42 12.71
N SER A 550 -5.17 8.85 13.92
CA SER A 550 -4.37 9.24 15.08
C SER A 550 -3.46 8.08 15.46
N ARG A 551 -2.21 8.38 15.83
CA ARG A 551 -1.24 7.36 16.24
C ARG A 551 -0.53 7.76 17.51
N ILE A 552 -0.35 6.80 18.40
CA ILE A 552 0.60 6.87 19.52
C ILE A 552 1.71 5.86 19.25
N VAL A 553 2.95 6.31 19.33
CA VAL A 553 4.13 5.42 19.27
C VAL A 553 4.85 5.43 20.60
N LEU A 554 5.14 4.22 21.07
CA LEU A 554 5.96 3.95 22.24
C LEU A 554 7.22 3.19 21.78
N ILE A 555 8.38 3.75 22.11
CA ILE A 555 9.68 3.13 21.87
C ILE A 555 10.19 2.62 23.20
N LEU A 556 10.57 1.35 23.21
CA LEU A 556 11.17 0.69 24.34
C LEU A 556 12.69 0.67 24.11
N ASP A 557 13.40 1.44 24.95
CA ASP A 557 14.86 1.69 24.93
C ASP A 557 15.49 1.56 26.33
#